data_AF-A0A0K0D8L3-F1
#
_entry.id   AF-A0A0K0D8L3-F1
#
_cell.length_a   1.000
_cell.length_b   1.000
_cell.length_c   1.000
_cell.angle_alpha   90.00
_cell.angle_beta   90.00
_cell.angle_gamma   90.00
#
_symmetry.space_group_name_H-M   'P 1'
#
loop_
_entity.id
_entity.type
_entity.pdbx_description
1 polymer ?
#
loop_
_entity_poly.entity_id
_entity_poly.type
_entity_poly.pdbx_seq_one_letter_code
_entity_poly.pdbx_strand_id
1 'polypeptide(L)'
;LQVTVLRGADGASKGCAFVKFKNALDAQMAITALHGSQTMAGASSSLVVKYADTEKERQVRRMQQMAAQMGLLNPVLVNQVGAQYSAAYQQVCQWWKNLN
;
A
#
# COMPACT_ATOMS: atom_id res chain seq x y z
N LEU A 1 -16.06 23.66 1.85
CA LEU A 1 -15.99 22.19 1.96
C LEU A 1 -16.12 21.64 0.55
N GLN A 2 -15.21 20.78 0.10
CA GLN A 2 -15.25 20.18 -1.23
C GLN A 2 -15.39 18.67 -1.07
N VAL A 3 -16.27 18.05 -1.86
CA VAL A 3 -16.48 16.59 -1.87
C VAL A 3 -16.27 16.08 -3.28
N THR A 4 -15.44 15.05 -3.42
CA THR A 4 -15.15 14.40 -4.69
C THR A 4 -15.36 12.90 -4.54
N VAL A 5 -16.38 12.37 -5.22
CA VAL A 5 -16.66 10.93 -5.28
C VAL A 5 -15.81 10.30 -6.37
N LEU A 6 -15.15 9.18 -6.07
CA LEU A 6 -14.41 8.43 -7.07
C LEU A 6 -15.38 7.65 -7.94
N ARG A 7 -15.30 7.87 -9.25
CA ARG A 7 -16.15 7.22 -10.25
C ARG A 7 -15.34 6.37 -11.22
N GLY A 8 -15.93 5.29 -11.70
CA GLY A 8 -15.40 4.45 -12.78
C GLY A 8 -15.56 5.12 -14.15
N ALA A 9 -15.02 4.47 -15.19
CA ALA A 9 -15.18 4.93 -16.57
C ALA A 9 -16.64 4.91 -17.05
N ASP A 10 -17.46 4.06 -16.42
CA ASP A 10 -18.91 3.94 -16.58
C ASP A 10 -19.70 5.02 -15.80
N GLY A 11 -19.02 5.89 -15.04
CA GLY A 11 -19.64 6.90 -14.20
C GLY A 11 -20.17 6.38 -12.85
N ALA A 12 -20.12 5.07 -12.61
CA ALA A 12 -20.57 4.46 -11.37
C ALA A 12 -19.64 4.82 -10.20
N SER A 13 -20.21 4.94 -8.98
CA SER A 13 -19.42 5.21 -7.78
C SER A 13 -18.56 4.01 -7.41
N LYS A 14 -17.29 4.25 -7.06
CA LYS A 14 -16.38 3.21 -6.56
C LYS A 14 -16.50 2.97 -5.05
N GLY A 15 -17.51 3.55 -4.40
CA GLY A 15 -17.76 3.37 -2.96
C GLY A 15 -16.82 4.17 -2.05
N CYS A 16 -16.05 5.12 -2.60
CA CYS A 16 -15.16 5.98 -1.82
C CYS A 16 -15.21 7.44 -2.31
N ALA A 17 -14.93 8.37 -1.40
CA ALA A 17 -14.94 9.80 -1.66
C ALA A 17 -13.84 10.49 -0.85
N PHE A 18 -13.36 11.63 -1.36
CA PHE A 18 -12.49 12.55 -0.65
C PHE A 18 -13.28 13.78 -0.21
N VAL A 19 -13.08 14.19 1.04
CA VAL A 19 -13.68 15.40 1.61
C VAL A 19 -12.55 16.33 2.04
N LYS A 20 -12.55 17.55 1.51
CA LYS A 20 -11.63 18.62 1.90
C LYS A 20 -12.35 19.60 2.81
N PHE A 21 -11.94 19.60 4.07
CA PHE A 21 -12.34 20.58 5.07
C PHE A 21 -11.50 21.87 4.94
N LYS A 22 -12.03 22.98 5.45
CA LYS A 22 -11.28 24.23 5.56
C LYS A 22 -10.22 24.13 6.68
N ASN A 23 -10.59 23.46 7.77
CA ASN A 23 -9.81 23.41 9.00
C ASN A 23 -9.54 21.95 9.37
N ALA A 24 -8.36 21.68 9.97
CA ALA A 24 -8.00 20.34 10.41
C ALA A 24 -8.88 19.84 11.58
N LEU A 25 -9.29 20.74 12.48
CA LEU A 25 -10.16 20.41 13.61
C LEU A 25 -11.51 19.85 13.15
N ASP A 26 -12.15 20.51 12.18
CA ASP A 26 -13.42 20.04 11.62
C ASP A 26 -13.27 18.65 10.97
N ALA A 27 -12.14 18.40 10.30
CA ALA A 27 -11.85 17.09 9.72
C ALA A 27 -11.69 16.01 10.80
N GLN A 28 -11.01 16.32 11.90
CA GLN A 28 -10.85 15.40 13.02
C GLN A 28 -12.21 15.08 13.67
N MET A 29 -13.04 16.10 13.92
CA MET A 29 -14.38 15.91 14.47
C MET A 29 -15.23 15.02 13.55
N ALA A 30 -15.16 15.23 12.23
CA ALA A 30 -15.86 14.41 11.26
C ALA A 30 -15.38 12.95 11.26
N ILE A 31 -14.05 12.72 11.35
CA ILE A 31 -13.49 11.37 11.48
C ILE A 31 -14.04 10.69 12.74
N THR A 32 -13.95 11.33 13.90
CA THR A 32 -14.42 10.75 15.17
C THR A 32 -15.92 10.48 15.16
N ALA A 33 -16.73 11.36 14.57
CA ALA A 33 -18.17 11.19 14.53
C ALA A 33 -18.64 10.12 13.53
N LEU A 34 -17.95 9.96 12.41
CA LEU A 34 -18.45 9.16 11.29
C LEU A 34 -17.73 7.82 11.11
N HIS A 35 -16.49 7.69 11.57
CA HIS A 35 -15.76 6.43 11.48
C HIS A 35 -16.45 5.34 12.30
N GLY A 36 -16.83 4.24 11.65
CA GLY A 36 -17.55 3.13 12.28
C GLY A 36 -19.02 3.42 12.63
N SER A 37 -19.51 4.64 12.41
CA SER A 37 -20.83 5.10 12.88
C SER A 37 -22.02 4.39 12.23
N GLN A 38 -21.93 4.09 10.93
CA GLN A 38 -23.03 3.51 10.18
C GLN A 38 -22.51 2.56 9.09
N THR A 39 -23.30 1.54 8.80
CA THR A 39 -23.14 0.68 7.63
C THR A 39 -24.19 1.09 6.61
N MET A 40 -23.76 1.41 5.39
CA MET A 40 -24.70 1.79 4.33
C MET A 40 -25.52 0.58 3.88
N ALA A 41 -26.72 0.83 3.35
CA ALA A 41 -27.55 -0.24 2.80
C ALA A 41 -26.79 -0.99 1.70
N GLY A 42 -26.70 -2.32 1.85
CA GLY A 42 -25.96 -3.19 0.92
C GLY A 42 -24.45 -3.26 1.15
N ALA A 43 -23.89 -2.55 2.14
CA ALA A 43 -22.48 -2.68 2.51
C ALA A 43 -22.30 -3.77 3.58
N SER A 44 -21.21 -4.53 3.48
CA SER A 44 -20.81 -5.54 4.48
C SER A 44 -20.05 -4.97 5.67
N SER A 45 -19.74 -3.66 5.65
CA SER A 45 -18.87 -3.02 6.63
C SER A 45 -19.26 -1.57 6.86
N SER A 46 -19.03 -1.09 8.09
CA SER A 46 -19.28 0.29 8.47
C SER A 46 -18.40 1.28 7.70
N LEU A 47 -18.80 2.54 7.65
CA LEU A 47 -18.03 3.63 7.07
C LEU A 47 -16.63 3.71 7.68
N VAL A 48 -15.62 3.82 6.81
CA VAL A 48 -14.25 4.08 7.21
C VAL A 48 -13.91 5.52 6.85
N VAL A 49 -13.76 6.36 7.86
CA VAL A 49 -13.32 7.75 7.68
C VAL A 49 -11.92 7.90 8.27
N LYS A 50 -10.98 8.40 7.48
CA LYS A 50 -9.58 8.60 7.88
C LYS A 50 -8.98 9.75 7.09
N TYR A 51 -7.82 10.22 7.53
CA TYR A 51 -7.02 11.14 6.72
C TYR A 51 -6.65 10.50 5.39
N ALA A 52 -6.69 11.31 4.34
CA ALA A 52 -6.16 10.91 3.04
C ALA A 52 -4.62 10.88 3.11
N ASP A 53 -4.02 9.95 2.38
CA ASP A 53 -2.57 9.89 2.23
C ASP A 53 -2.05 11.21 1.67
N THR A 54 -0.88 11.64 2.15
CA THR A 54 -0.18 12.80 1.61
C THR A 54 0.28 12.53 0.17
N GLU A 55 0.52 13.59 -0.60
CA GLU A 55 1.04 13.42 -1.98
C GLU A 55 2.39 12.69 -2.00
N LYS A 56 3.23 12.88 -0.97
CA LYS A 56 4.50 12.15 -0.80
C LYS A 56 4.27 10.65 -0.67
N GLU A 57 3.36 10.22 0.20
CA GLU A 57 3.00 8.80 0.37
C GLU A 57 2.38 8.23 -0.90
N ARG A 58 1.53 9.02 -1.56
CA ARG A 58 0.92 8.65 -2.84
C ARG A 58 1.97 8.41 -3.92
N GLN A 59 3.01 9.24 -3.98
CA GLN A 59 4.10 9.12 -4.96
C GLN A 59 4.97 7.89 -4.67
N VAL A 60 5.34 7.65 -3.41
CA VAL A 60 6.09 6.45 -3.01
C VAL A 60 5.32 5.18 -3.35
N ARG A 61 4.02 5.13 -3.07
CA ARG A 61 3.17 3.96 -3.36
C ARG A 61 3.04 3.71 -4.86
N ARG A 62 2.94 4.76 -5.69
CA ARG A 62 3.00 4.62 -7.16
C ARG A 62 4.33 4.07 -7.63
N MET A 63 5.44 4.57 -7.08
CA MET A 63 6.78 4.09 -7.42
C MET A 63 6.98 2.62 -7.03
N GLN A 64 6.50 2.22 -5.84
CA GLN A 64 6.51 0.81 -5.40
C GLN A 64 5.68 -0.09 -6.31
N GLN A 65 4.50 0.37 -6.76
CA GLN A 65 3.66 -0.38 -7.70
C GLN A 65 4.34 -0.54 -9.06
N MET A 66 5.01 0.50 -9.57
CA MET A 66 5.79 0.40 -10.80
C MET A 66 7.00 -0.53 -10.67
N ALA A 67 7.73 -0.48 -9.55
CA ALA A 67 8.84 -1.38 -9.28
C ALA A 67 8.39 -2.85 -9.16
N ALA A 68 7.21 -3.09 -8.57
CA ALA A 68 6.59 -4.41 -8.53
C ALA A 68 6.19 -4.90 -9.94
N GLN A 69 5.68 -4.01 -10.79
CA GLN A 69 5.28 -4.34 -12.16
C GLN A 69 6.48 -4.67 -13.07
N MET A 70 7.66 -4.09 -12.82
CA MET A 70 8.90 -4.43 -13.53
C MET A 70 9.60 -5.70 -13.02
N GLY A 71 8.97 -6.48 -12.13
CA GLY A 71 9.51 -7.75 -11.64
C GLY A 71 10.73 -7.61 -10.72
N LEU A 72 11.11 -6.39 -10.33
CA LEU A 72 12.24 -6.12 -9.45
C LEU A 72 11.96 -6.51 -7.99
N LEU A 73 10.71 -6.83 -7.64
CA LEU A 73 10.26 -7.15 -6.28
C LEU A 73 9.53 -8.51 -6.23
N ASN A 74 10.08 -9.56 -6.87
CA ASN A 74 9.61 -10.92 -6.58
C ASN A 74 10.38 -11.47 -5.36
N PRO A 75 9.75 -11.64 -4.17
CA PRO A 75 10.41 -12.18 -2.98
C PRO A 75 10.90 -13.62 -3.17
N VAL A 76 10.37 -14.35 -4.17
CA VAL A 76 10.83 -15.70 -4.51
C VAL A 76 12.18 -15.69 -5.24
N LEU A 77 12.41 -14.73 -6.15
CA LEU A 77 13.69 -14.60 -6.88
C LEU A 77 14.81 -14.05 -5.98
N VAL A 78 14.51 -13.11 -5.09
CA VAL A 78 15.50 -12.60 -4.11
C VAL A 78 16.01 -13.73 -3.20
N ASN A 79 15.12 -14.62 -2.76
CA ASN A 79 15.52 -15.77 -1.95
C ASN A 79 16.31 -16.82 -2.73
N GLN A 80 15.96 -17.09 -3.99
CA GLN A 80 16.69 -18.07 -4.81
C GLN A 80 18.10 -17.57 -5.18
N VAL A 81 18.23 -16.29 -5.56
CA VAL A 81 19.53 -15.69 -5.90
C VAL A 81 20.39 -15.51 -4.64
N GLY A 82 19.82 -15.09 -3.52
CA GLY A 82 20.56 -15.02 -2.24
C GLY A 82 21.05 -16.40 -1.76
N ALA A 83 20.23 -17.43 -1.88
CA ALA A 83 20.57 -18.79 -1.47
C ALA A 83 21.67 -19.42 -2.35
N GLN A 84 21.64 -19.23 -3.67
CA GLN A 84 22.68 -19.77 -4.56
C GLN A 84 24.04 -19.09 -4.33
N TYR A 85 24.08 -17.76 -4.10
CA TYR A 85 25.33 -17.07 -3.78
C TYR A 85 25.90 -17.57 -2.45
N SER A 86 25.07 -17.66 -1.40
CA SER A 86 25.48 -18.19 -0.09
C SER A 86 26.04 -19.63 -0.17
N ALA A 87 25.37 -20.52 -0.92
CA ALA A 87 25.82 -21.90 -1.09
C ALA A 87 27.16 -21.98 -1.85
N ALA A 88 27.33 -21.16 -2.89
CA ALA A 88 28.56 -21.06 -3.65
C ALA A 88 29.75 -20.54 -2.81
N TYR A 89 29.52 -19.60 -1.90
CA TYR A 89 30.57 -19.17 -0.96
C TYR A 89 30.90 -20.27 0.05
N GLN A 90 29.91 -20.97 0.60
CA GLN A 90 30.17 -22.05 1.55
C GLN A 90 30.96 -23.21 0.93
N GLN A 91 30.66 -23.63 -0.29
CA GLN A 91 31.42 -24.69 -0.96
C GLN A 91 32.88 -24.28 -1.24
N VAL A 92 33.14 -23.02 -1.62
CA VAL A 92 34.51 -22.51 -1.84
C VAL A 92 35.27 -22.46 -0.53
N CYS A 93 34.65 -21.99 0.55
CA CYS A 93 35.25 -21.98 1.87
C CYS A 93 35.55 -23.39 2.40
N GLN A 94 34.69 -24.38 2.12
CA GLN A 94 34.93 -25.77 2.51
C GLN A 94 36.05 -26.40 1.68
N TRP A 95 36.11 -26.12 0.37
CA TRP A 95 37.19 -26.60 -0.48
C TRP A 95 38.56 -26.09 -0.03
N TRP A 96 38.64 -24.80 0.34
CA TRP A 96 39.87 -24.21 0.85
C TRP A 96 40.37 -24.88 2.15
N LYS A 97 39.46 -25.34 3.03
CA LYS A 97 39.82 -26.06 4.26
C LYS A 97 40.43 -27.45 4.02
N ASN A 98 40.15 -28.09 2.88
CA ASN A 98 40.68 -29.42 2.57
C ASN A 98 42.03 -29.37 1.83
N LEU A 99 42.51 -28.17 1.49
CA LEU A 99 43.77 -27.93 0.78
C LEU A 99 44.92 -27.49 1.70
N ASN A 100 44.65 -27.35 3.00
CA ASN A 100 45.62 -26.95 4.02
C ASN A 100 45.59 -27.94 5.19
#